data_AF-A0A164HT96-F1
#
_entry.id   AF-A0A164HT96-F1
#
_cell.length_a   1.000
_cell.length_b   1.000
_cell.length_c   1.000
_cell.angle_alpha   90.00
_cell.angle_beta   90.00
_cell.angle_gamma   90.00
#
_symmetry.space_group_name_H-M   'P 1'
#
loop_
_entity.id
_entity.type
_entity.pdbx_description
1 polymer ?
#
loop_
_entity_poly.entity_id
_entity_poly.type
_entity_poly.pdbx_seq_one_letter_code
_entity_poly.pdbx_strand_id
1 'polypeptide(L)'
;MLLVFFATMAGTAWLYVQLPKGFFPQDDTGLIFAGTRASPDVSFQTMLGLQQQAAEIIAGDPAIAAFGSFVGGGSQSNSGRMFISLKPLAERGASSLQVVNRLRPKLAAIPGLQVFLMPQQDLRVGGRSANASYQYTLWTEDL
;
A
#
# COMPACT_ATOMS: atom_id res chain seq x y z
N MET A 1 34.50 -31.32 -25.29
CA MET A 1 34.58 -29.91 -24.88
C MET A 1 33.53 -29.04 -25.57
N LEU A 2 33.45 -29.00 -26.91
CA LEU A 2 32.42 -28.23 -27.64
C LEU A 2 30.97 -28.65 -27.32
N LEU A 3 30.68 -29.95 -27.21
CA LEU A 3 29.34 -30.44 -26.85
C LEU A 3 28.88 -29.97 -25.46
N VAL A 4 29.80 -29.98 -24.49
CA VAL A 4 29.52 -29.51 -23.12
C VAL A 4 29.25 -28.01 -23.13
N PHE A 5 30.01 -27.24 -23.91
CA PHE A 5 29.81 -25.80 -24.10
C PHE A 5 28.42 -25.47 -24.68
N PHE A 6 28.01 -26.13 -25.76
CA PHE A 6 26.69 -25.88 -26.34
C PHE A 6 25.54 -26.36 -25.44
N ALA A 7 25.74 -27.45 -24.70
CA ALA A 7 24.77 -27.92 -23.72
C ALA A 7 24.58 -26.94 -22.56
N THR A 8 25.65 -26.37 -22.01
CA THR A 8 25.54 -25.36 -20.93
C THR A 8 24.95 -24.05 -21.44
N MET A 9 25.31 -23.62 -22.65
CA MET A 9 24.74 -22.42 -23.27
C MET A 9 23.23 -22.57 -23.51
N ALA A 10 22.78 -23.70 -24.08
CA ALA A 10 21.37 -23.98 -24.29
C ALA A 10 20.60 -24.12 -22.96
N GLY A 11 21.20 -24.77 -21.95
CA GLY A 11 20.62 -24.88 -20.60
C GLY A 11 20.41 -23.52 -19.94
N THR A 12 21.38 -22.61 -20.10
CA THR A 12 21.29 -21.25 -19.56
C THR A 12 20.17 -20.46 -20.24
N ALA A 13 20.08 -20.53 -21.58
CA ALA A 13 19.02 -19.87 -22.33
C ALA A 13 17.62 -20.42 -21.96
N TRP A 14 17.50 -21.74 -21.81
CA TRP A 14 16.25 -22.38 -21.41
C TRP A 14 15.82 -21.96 -19.99
N LEU A 15 16.75 -21.95 -19.02
CA LEU A 15 16.49 -21.47 -17.67
C LEU A 15 16.09 -19.99 -17.66
N TYR A 16 16.73 -19.16 -18.47
CA TYR A 16 16.40 -17.74 -18.58
C TYR A 16 14.98 -17.50 -19.11
N VAL A 17 14.50 -18.31 -20.05
CA VAL A 17 13.12 -18.23 -20.57
C VAL A 17 12.10 -18.72 -19.54
N GLN A 18 12.45 -19.77 -18.78
CA GLN A 18 11.60 -20.32 -17.72
C GLN A 18 11.53 -19.44 -16.47
N LEU A 19 12.55 -18.60 -16.23
CA LEU A 19 12.59 -17.76 -15.04
C LEU A 19 11.45 -16.73 -15.10
N PRO A 20 10.46 -16.80 -14.19
CA PRO A 20 9.35 -15.86 -14.20
C PRO A 20 9.90 -14.45 -13.97
N LYS A 21 9.73 -13.59 -14.96
CA LYS A 21 10.12 -12.17 -14.90
C LYS A 21 9.09 -11.43 -14.04
N GLY A 22 9.18 -11.64 -12.73
CA GLY A 22 8.35 -10.98 -11.74
C GLY A 22 9.03 -9.75 -11.17
N PHE A 23 8.25 -8.74 -10.80
CA PHE A 23 8.70 -7.78 -9.79
C PHE A 23 8.93 -8.53 -8.47
N PHE A 24 9.76 -7.94 -7.58
CA PHE A 24 10.01 -8.49 -6.25
C PHE A 24 8.68 -8.86 -5.55
N PRO A 25 8.63 -9.99 -4.82
CA PRO A 25 7.44 -10.35 -4.05
C PRO A 25 7.06 -9.19 -3.13
N GLN A 26 5.77 -8.97 -2.93
CA GLN A 26 5.31 -7.93 -2.02
C GLN A 26 5.70 -8.33 -0.59
N ASP A 27 6.76 -7.72 -0.08
CA ASP A 27 7.20 -7.92 1.29
C ASP A 27 6.20 -7.31 2.27
N ASP A 28 5.98 -8.04 3.36
CA ASP A 28 5.09 -7.62 4.43
C ASP A 28 5.91 -6.96 5.54
N THR A 29 5.99 -5.63 5.46
CA THR A 29 6.72 -4.78 6.42
C THR A 29 5.99 -4.60 7.76
N GLY A 30 4.75 -5.08 7.86
CA GLY A 30 3.89 -4.82 9.02
C GLY A 30 3.42 -3.36 9.12
N LEU A 31 3.62 -2.53 8.10
CA LEU A 31 3.19 -1.14 8.09
C LEU A 31 2.16 -0.88 6.98
N ILE A 32 1.09 -0.15 7.31
CA ILE A 32 0.09 0.32 6.36
C ILE A 32 -0.02 1.85 6.47
N PHE A 33 0.01 2.51 5.32
CA PHE A 33 -0.33 3.92 5.20
C PHE A 33 -1.80 4.07 4.79
N ALA A 34 -2.50 5.00 5.44
CA ALA A 34 -3.87 5.37 5.06
C ALA A 34 -3.93 6.87 4.74
N GLY A 35 -4.33 7.23 3.52
CA GLY A 35 -4.73 8.60 3.20
C GLY A 35 -6.23 8.79 3.38
N THR A 36 -6.67 9.88 4.00
CA THR A 36 -8.09 10.21 4.17
C THR A 36 -8.42 11.51 3.44
N ARG A 37 -9.58 11.56 2.78
CA ARG A 37 -10.06 12.75 2.08
C ARG A 37 -11.57 12.85 2.21
N ALA A 38 -12.06 13.99 2.69
CA ALA A 38 -13.47 14.33 2.71
C ALA A 38 -13.80 15.39 1.65
N SER A 39 -15.08 15.75 1.54
CA SER A 39 -15.53 16.81 0.61
C SER A 39 -14.76 18.13 0.83
N PRO A 40 -14.46 18.93 -0.20
CA PRO A 40 -13.80 20.23 -0.05
C PRO A 40 -14.52 21.20 0.90
N ASP A 41 -15.83 21.05 1.05
CA ASP A 41 -16.68 21.98 1.82
C ASP A 41 -16.74 21.66 3.33
N VAL A 42 -16.07 20.60 3.78
CA VAL A 42 -16.11 20.20 5.20
C VAL A 42 -15.18 21.06 6.07
N SER A 43 -15.65 21.39 7.26
CA SER A 43 -14.83 22.04 8.28
C SER A 43 -13.82 21.07 8.89
N PHE A 44 -12.73 21.59 9.45
CA PHE A 44 -11.74 20.78 10.17
C PHE A 44 -12.35 19.93 11.29
N GLN A 45 -13.35 20.46 12.02
CA GLN A 45 -14.05 19.72 13.07
C GLN A 45 -14.85 18.53 12.52
N THR A 46 -15.50 18.72 11.37
CA THR A 46 -16.23 17.64 10.69
C THR A 46 -15.25 16.57 10.19
N MET A 47 -14.13 16.99 9.60
CA MET A 47 -13.07 16.09 9.17
C MET A 47 -12.49 15.29 10.33
N LEU A 48 -12.28 15.93 11.50
CA LEU A 48 -11.81 15.27 12.72
C LEU A 48 -12.79 14.19 13.17
N GLY A 49 -14.09 14.47 13.18
CA GLY A 49 -15.12 13.48 13.51
C GLY A 49 -15.14 12.29 12.54
N LEU A 50 -15.06 12.55 11.24
CA LEU A 50 -14.99 11.49 10.22
C LEU A 50 -13.72 10.63 10.38
N GLN A 51 -12.58 11.27 10.64
CA GLN A 51 -11.32 10.56 10.82
C GLN A 51 -11.29 9.77 12.14
N GLN A 52 -11.98 10.24 13.18
CA GLN A 52 -12.15 9.50 14.42
C GLN A 52 -12.95 8.20 14.19
N GLN A 53 -14.03 8.25 13.41
CA GLN A 53 -14.79 7.04 13.03
C GLN A 53 -13.91 6.03 12.26
N ALA A 54 -13.07 6.52 11.35
CA ALA A 54 -12.11 5.68 10.65
C ALA A 54 -11.09 5.06 11.60
N ALA A 55 -10.59 5.83 12.56
CA ALA A 55 -9.65 5.38 13.59
C ALA A 55 -10.27 4.31 14.50
N GLU A 56 -11.54 4.41 14.86
CA GLU A 56 -12.25 3.40 15.65
C GLU A 56 -12.39 2.06 14.90
N ILE A 57 -12.73 2.11 13.61
CA ILE A 57 -12.80 0.90 12.75
C ILE A 57 -11.44 0.22 12.65
N ILE A 58 -10.37 1.02 12.51
CA ILE A 58 -8.99 0.53 12.49
C ILE A 58 -8.66 -0.10 13.84
N ALA A 59 -8.86 0.62 14.95
CA ALA A 59 -8.57 0.14 16.30
C ALA A 59 -9.29 -1.17 16.68
N GLY A 60 -10.47 -1.42 16.11
CA GLY A 60 -11.23 -2.66 16.32
C GLY A 60 -10.65 -3.88 15.59
N ASP A 61 -9.61 -3.74 14.77
CA ASP A 61 -9.00 -4.86 14.05
C ASP A 61 -7.92 -5.56 14.89
N PRO A 62 -8.01 -6.88 15.13
CA PRO A 62 -7.10 -7.61 16.02
C PRO A 62 -5.66 -7.69 15.49
N ALA A 63 -5.42 -7.44 14.20
CA ALA A 63 -4.10 -7.48 13.58
C ALA A 63 -3.27 -6.21 13.85
N ILE A 64 -3.87 -5.16 14.42
CA ILE A 64 -3.24 -3.86 14.64
C ILE A 64 -2.52 -3.84 15.98
N ALA A 65 -1.27 -3.37 15.98
CA ALA A 65 -0.48 -3.15 17.18
C ALA A 65 -0.59 -1.70 17.67
N ALA A 66 -0.45 -0.75 16.76
CA ALA A 66 -0.55 0.68 17.05
C ALA A 66 -0.98 1.45 15.80
N PHE A 67 -1.54 2.64 15.97
CA PHE A 67 -1.78 3.56 14.87
C PHE A 67 -1.59 5.02 15.31
N GLY A 68 -1.23 5.88 14.37
CA GLY A 68 -1.19 7.33 14.55
C GLY A 68 -2.07 7.99 13.49
N SER A 69 -2.84 9.01 13.88
CA SER A 69 -3.76 9.73 13.01
C SER A 69 -3.44 11.20 12.99
N PHE A 70 -3.40 11.79 11.79
CA PHE A 70 -3.12 13.20 11.56
C PHE A 70 -4.19 13.76 10.63
N VAL A 71 -4.86 14.82 11.06
CA VAL A 71 -5.84 15.56 10.26
C VAL A 71 -5.22 16.88 9.83
N GLY A 72 -5.35 17.21 8.56
CA GLY A 72 -4.77 18.41 7.95
C GLY A 72 -3.30 18.26 7.56
N GLY A 73 -2.70 19.39 7.22
CA GLY A 73 -1.32 19.51 6.74
C GLY A 73 -1.22 20.52 5.60
N GLY A 74 -0.46 21.60 5.79
CA GLY A 74 -0.46 22.72 4.84
C GLY A 74 -1.80 23.46 4.82
N SER A 75 -2.31 23.77 3.62
CA SER A 75 -3.54 24.54 3.39
C SER A 75 -4.83 23.72 3.29
N GLN A 76 -4.78 22.39 3.45
CA GLN A 76 -5.95 21.52 3.29
C GLN A 76 -6.53 21.10 4.63
N SER A 77 -7.76 21.53 4.92
CA SER A 77 -8.53 21.15 6.13
C SER A 77 -9.38 19.89 5.94
N ASN A 78 -9.53 19.42 4.71
CA ASN A 78 -10.39 18.30 4.31
C ASN A 78 -9.61 16.99 4.02
N SER A 79 -8.34 16.94 4.35
CA SER A 79 -7.48 15.78 4.14
C SER A 79 -6.79 15.35 5.42
N GLY A 80 -6.35 14.10 5.45
CA GLY A 80 -5.61 13.54 6.57
C GLY A 80 -4.81 12.32 6.16
N ARG A 81 -4.07 11.80 7.11
CA ARG A 81 -3.26 10.59 6.95
C ARG A 81 -3.19 9.82 8.27
N MET A 82 -3.10 8.50 8.17
CA MET A 82 -2.89 7.62 9.30
C MET A 82 -1.74 6.66 8.99
N PHE A 83 -0.96 6.36 10.00
CA PHE A 83 0.12 5.37 9.96
C PHE A 83 -0.30 4.22 10.87
N ILE A 84 -0.35 3.02 10.33
CA ILE A 84 -0.85 1.85 11.03
C ILE A 84 0.30 0.84 11.11
N SER A 85 0.62 0.43 12.32
CA SER A 85 1.59 -0.62 12.63
C SER A 85 0.84 -1.89 13.01
N LEU A 86 1.17 -2.98 12.34
CA LEU A 86 0.58 -4.30 12.53
C LEU A 86 1.41 -5.13 13.49
N LYS A 87 0.76 -6.10 14.13
CA LYS A 87 1.45 -7.11 14.93
C LYS A 87 2.38 -7.97 14.05
N PRO A 88 3.40 -8.61 14.65
CA PRO A 88 4.24 -9.57 13.95
C PRO A 88 3.39 -10.60 13.19
N LEU A 89 3.82 -11.00 11.98
CA LEU A 89 3.06 -11.89 11.10
C LEU A 89 2.64 -13.20 11.80
N ALA A 90 3.53 -13.73 12.66
CA ALA A 90 3.28 -14.93 13.46
C ALA A 90 2.10 -14.79 14.44
N GLU A 91 1.81 -13.58 14.92
CA GLU A 91 0.73 -13.32 15.89
C GLU A 91 -0.60 -12.97 15.21
N ARG A 92 -0.56 -12.25 14.07
CA ARG A 92 -1.78 -11.83 13.35
C ARG A 92 -2.31 -12.85 12.35
N GLY A 93 -1.47 -13.77 11.87
CA GLY A 93 -1.86 -14.82 10.92
C GLY A 93 -2.38 -14.34 9.56
N ALA A 94 -2.31 -13.03 9.28
CA ALA A 94 -2.85 -12.40 8.09
C ALA A 94 -1.84 -11.39 7.52
N SER A 95 -1.63 -11.42 6.21
CA SER A 95 -0.72 -10.48 5.54
C SER A 95 -1.27 -9.05 5.53
N SER A 96 -0.40 -8.06 5.34
CA SER A 96 -0.79 -6.65 5.27
C SER A 96 -1.85 -6.41 4.19
N LEU A 97 -1.73 -7.10 3.06
CA LEU A 97 -2.73 -7.04 1.98
C LEU A 97 -4.09 -7.60 2.43
N GLN A 98 -4.11 -8.71 3.15
CA GLN A 98 -5.35 -9.29 3.69
C GLN A 98 -6.01 -8.36 4.71
N VAL A 99 -5.22 -7.72 5.58
CA VAL A 99 -5.72 -6.71 6.53
C VAL A 99 -6.31 -5.51 5.79
N VAL A 100 -5.62 -4.99 4.76
CA VAL A 100 -6.13 -3.91 3.91
C VAL A 100 -7.45 -4.30 3.25
N ASN A 101 -7.53 -5.49 2.67
CA ASN A 101 -8.75 -5.97 2.00
C ASN A 101 -9.93 -6.13 2.97
N ARG A 102 -9.68 -6.46 4.24
CA ARG A 102 -10.70 -6.53 5.29
C ARG A 102 -11.16 -5.15 5.78
N LEU A 103 -10.24 -4.20 5.90
CA LEU A 103 -10.53 -2.85 6.38
C LEU A 103 -11.21 -1.98 5.31
N ARG A 104 -10.84 -2.14 4.04
CA ARG A 104 -11.37 -1.35 2.92
C ARG A 104 -12.92 -1.28 2.87
N PRO A 105 -13.67 -2.40 2.92
CA PRO A 105 -15.14 -2.33 2.90
C PRO A 105 -15.73 -1.67 4.16
N LYS A 106 -15.11 -1.86 5.34
CA LYS A 106 -15.57 -1.23 6.58
C LYS A 106 -15.38 0.28 6.56
N LEU A 107 -14.24 0.74 6.06
CA LEU A 107 -13.93 2.17 5.94
C LEU A 107 -14.72 2.84 4.81
N ALA A 108 -15.06 2.10 3.75
CA ALA A 108 -15.92 2.60 2.68
C ALA A 108 -17.37 2.84 3.13
N ALA A 109 -17.78 2.29 4.29
CA ALA A 109 -19.10 2.52 4.85
C ALA A 109 -19.23 3.89 5.53
N ILE A 110 -18.13 4.62 5.75
CA ILE A 110 -18.14 5.96 6.36
C ILE A 110 -18.64 6.98 5.34
N PRO A 111 -19.82 7.59 5.52
CA PRO A 111 -20.34 8.56 4.56
C PRO A 111 -19.48 9.82 4.55
N GLY A 112 -19.14 10.33 3.37
CA GLY A 112 -18.41 11.58 3.22
C GLY A 112 -16.89 11.51 3.46
N LEU A 113 -16.34 10.31 3.69
CA LEU A 113 -14.90 10.09 3.83
C LEU A 113 -14.40 9.01 2.86
N GLN A 114 -13.41 9.37 2.06
CA GLN A 114 -12.66 8.42 1.23
C GLN A 114 -11.37 8.04 1.94
N VAL A 115 -11.13 6.73 2.10
CA VAL A 115 -9.92 6.20 2.73
C VAL A 115 -9.14 5.34 1.75
N PHE A 116 -7.87 5.70 1.54
CA PHE A 116 -6.94 5.03 0.66
C PHE A 116 -5.90 4.28 1.48
N LEU A 117 -6.01 2.95 1.55
CA LEU A 117 -5.08 2.09 2.26
C LEU A 117 -4.02 1.54 1.31
N MET A 118 -2.75 1.63 1.72
CA MET A 118 -1.61 1.10 0.97
C MET A 118 -0.63 0.43 1.94
N PRO A 119 -0.33 -0.88 1.80
CA PRO A 119 0.73 -1.51 2.57
C PRO A 119 2.08 -0.92 2.15
N GLN A 120 2.94 -0.63 3.12
CA GLN A 120 4.28 -0.13 2.85
C GLN A 120 5.17 -1.28 2.37
N GLN A 121 5.96 -1.03 1.34
CA GLN A 121 6.96 -1.96 0.82
C GLN A 121 8.36 -1.41 1.14
N ASP A 122 9.27 -2.27 1.59
CA ASP A 122 10.66 -1.90 1.91
C ASP A 122 11.46 -1.52 0.66
N LEU A 123 11.12 -2.14 -0.48
CA LEU A 123 11.72 -1.86 -1.78
C LEU A 123 10.71 -1.16 -2.69
N ARG A 124 10.76 0.18 -2.75
CA ARG A 124 10.09 0.95 -3.81
C ARG A 124 11.04 1.11 -5.01
N VAL A 125 10.83 0.32 -6.06
CA VAL A 125 11.54 0.51 -7.33
C VAL A 125 10.85 1.61 -8.15
N GLY A 126 11.32 2.86 -8.02
CA GLY A 126 10.80 4.02 -8.75
C GLY A 126 10.59 5.27 -7.87
N GLY A 127 11.04 6.43 -8.35
CA GLY A 127 11.12 7.69 -7.57
C GLY A 127 9.87 8.58 -7.55
N ARG A 128 8.66 8.07 -7.87
CA ARG A 128 7.42 8.88 -7.86
C ARG A 128 6.40 8.33 -6.87
N SER A 129 5.94 9.19 -5.96
CA SER A 129 4.84 8.93 -5.04
C SER A 129 3.51 9.00 -5.80
N ALA A 130 2.76 7.89 -5.87
CA ALA A 130 1.42 7.82 -6.45
C ALA A 130 0.44 7.14 -5.49
N ASN A 131 -0.82 7.56 -5.50
CA ASN A 131 -1.91 6.98 -4.69
C ASN A 131 -2.47 5.65 -5.25
N ALA A 132 -1.76 5.03 -6.21
CA ALA A 132 -2.14 3.77 -6.84
C ALA A 132 -0.98 2.78 -6.74
N SER A 133 -1.30 1.50 -6.56
CA SER A 133 -0.32 0.41 -6.46
C SER A 133 0.38 0.09 -7.78
N TYR A 134 -0.14 0.59 -8.90
CA TYR A 134 0.45 0.42 -10.23
C TYR A 134 0.58 1.80 -10.89
N GLN A 135 1.76 2.12 -11.41
CA GLN A 135 2.02 3.32 -12.20
C GLN A 135 2.64 2.89 -13.54
N TYR A 136 2.03 3.30 -14.65
CA TYR A 136 2.58 3.17 -15.98
C TYR A 136 3.25 4.50 -16.34
N THR A 137 4.53 4.48 -16.75
CA THR A 137 5.20 5.66 -17.29
C THR A 137 5.58 5.35 -18.73
N LEU A 138 4.95 6.04 -19.68
CA LEU A 138 5.34 6.02 -21.07
C LEU A 138 6.47 7.04 -21.24
N TRP A 139 7.67 6.56 -21.59
CA TRP A 139 8.74 7.42 -22.07
C TRP A 139 8.61 7.49 -23.58
N THR A 140 8.41 8.70 -24.11
CA THR A 140 8.58 8.98 -25.53
C THR A 140 9.90 9.72 -25.68
N GLU A 141 10.89 9.11 -26.32
CA GLU A 141 11.96 9.90 -26.93
C GLU A 141 11.38 10.45 -28.22
N ASP A 142 10.87 11.69 -28.18
CA ASP A 142 10.74 12.57 -29.34
C ASP A 142 10.23 13.95 -28.89
N LEU A 143 11.16 14.90 -28.77
CA LEU A 143 11.01 16.27 -29.28
C LEU A 143 12.40 16.86 -29.60
#